data_AF-Q0AYB9-F1
#
_entry.id   AF-Q0AYB9-F1
#
_cell.length_a   1.000
_cell.length_b   1.000
_cell.length_c   1.000
_cell.angle_alpha   90.00
_cell.angle_beta   90.00
_cell.angle_gamma   90.00
#
_symmetry.space_group_name_H-M   'P 1'
#
loop_
_entity.id
_entity.type
_entity.pdbx_description
1 polymer ?
#
loop_
_entity_poly.entity_id
_entity_poly.type
_entity_poly.pdbx_seq_one_letter_code
_entity_poly.pdbx_strand_id
1 'polypeptide(L)' 'MTEAIIKRINELAKKKREQGLNPEELQEQKKLYDIYLNGIRQQVKSQLEAISAHPPGCDCGKEHHHNGECQK' A
#
# COMPACT_ATOMS: atom_id res chain seq x y z
N MET A 1 -3.64 8.65 0.31
CA MET A 1 -2.34 9.10 -0.24
C MET A 1 -2.59 10.18 -1.27
N THR A 2 -1.71 11.18 -1.41
CA THR A 2 -1.93 12.30 -2.34
C THR A 2 -1.14 12.14 -3.63
N GLU A 3 -1.74 12.52 -4.75
CA GLU A 3 -1.09 12.54 -6.07
C GLU A 3 0.19 13.39 -6.07
N ALA A 4 0.24 14.43 -5.23
CA ALA A 4 1.41 15.28 -5.04
C ALA A 4 2.65 14.51 -4.55
N ILE A 5 2.49 13.55 -3.61
CA ILE A 5 3.62 12.75 -3.10
C ILE A 5 4.18 11.86 -4.21
N ILE A 6 3.31 11.19 -4.97
CA ILE A 6 3.70 10.30 -6.07
C ILE A 6 4.43 11.08 -7.16
N LYS A 7 3.88 12.24 -7.54
CA LYS A 7 4.51 13.13 -8.53
C LYS A 7 5.91 13.55 -8.09
N ARG A 8 6.06 13.95 -6.82
CA ARG A 8 7.36 14.37 -6.28
C ARG A 8 8.38 13.23 -6.23
N ILE A 9 7.95 12.01 -5.85
CA ILE A 9 8.80 10.81 -5.90
C ILE A 9 9.30 10.55 -7.32
N ASN A 10 8.43 10.68 -8.33
CA ASN A 10 8.80 10.48 -9.74
C ASN A 10 9.77 11.55 -10.25
N GLU A 11 9.57 12.81 -9.87
CA GLU A 11 10.50 13.92 -10.18
C GLU A 11 11.89 13.64 -9.62
N LEU A 12 11.99 13.26 -8.34
CA LEU A 12 13.25 12.91 -7.69
C LEU A 12 13.88 11.66 -8.32
N ALA A 13 13.09 10.65 -8.69
CA ALA A 13 13.58 9.46 -9.37
C ALA A 13 14.17 9.79 -10.76
N LYS A 14 13.49 10.66 -11.53
CA LYS A 14 13.99 11.14 -12.82
C LYS A 14 15.31 11.90 -12.66
N LYS A 15 15.37 12.82 -11.70
CA LYS A 15 16.58 13.59 -11.41
C LYS A 15 17.75 12.69 -10.99
N LYS A 16 17.50 11.70 -10.12
CA LYS A 16 18.48 10.69 -9.72
C LYS A 16 19.11 9.97 -10.90
N ARG A 17 18.29 9.62 -11.91
CA ARG A 17 18.73 8.89 -13.10
C ARG A 17 19.56 9.76 -14.04
N GLU A 18 19.18 11.03 -14.21
CA GLU A 18 19.79 11.92 -15.20
C GLU A 18 21.03 12.65 -14.66
N GLN A 19 20.98 13.09 -13.40
CA GLN A 19 21.95 14.03 -12.83
C GLN A 19 22.50 13.57 -11.46
N GLY A 20 21.88 12.56 -10.84
CA GLY A 20 22.10 12.22 -9.44
C GLY A 20 21.27 13.08 -8.49
N LEU A 21 21.22 12.69 -7.21
CA LEU A 21 20.57 13.46 -6.15
C LEU A 21 21.61 14.02 -5.20
N ASN A 22 21.37 15.23 -4.73
CA ASN A 22 22.14 15.76 -3.60
C ASN A 22 21.68 15.10 -2.27
N PRO A 23 22.41 15.29 -1.17
CA PRO A 23 22.07 14.67 0.12
C PRO A 23 20.69 15.06 0.66
N GLU A 24 20.26 16.31 0.45
CA GLU A 24 18.97 16.82 0.92
C GLU A 24 17.80 16.18 0.17
N GLU A 25 17.94 16.07 -1.15
CA GLU A 25 16.97 15.42 -2.04
C GLU A 25 16.89 13.91 -1.78
N LEU A 26 18.00 13.28 -1.40
CA LEU A 26 18.01 11.89 -0.98
C LEU A 26 17.22 11.70 0.33
N GLN A 27 17.38 12.62 1.29
CA GLN A 27 16.59 12.61 2.52
C GLN A 27 15.11 12.88 2.24
N GLU A 28 14.79 13.83 1.35
CA GLU A 28 13.42 14.12 0.91
C GLU A 28 12.79 12.88 0.27
N GLN A 29 13.50 12.24 -0.68
CA GLN A 29 13.05 11.04 -1.37
C GLN A 29 12.75 9.93 -0.38
N LYS A 30 13.64 9.70 0.60
CA LYS A 30 13.46 8.67 1.63
C LYS A 30 12.21 8.94 2.48
N LYS A 31 12.03 10.18 2.94
CA LYS A 31 10.86 10.58 3.74
C LYS A 31 9.54 10.39 2.96
N LEU A 32 9.52 10.78 1.69
CA LEU A 32 8.36 10.60 0.82
C LEU A 32 8.05 9.12 0.59
N TYR A 33 9.08 8.29 0.39
CA TYR A 33 8.92 6.84 0.26
C TYR A 33 8.36 6.19 1.52
N ASP A 34 8.82 6.59 2.71
CA ASP A 34 8.31 6.05 3.97
C ASP A 34 6.82 6.36 4.16
N ILE A 35 6.40 7.60 3.84
CA ILE A 35 4.99 8.00 3.86
C ILE A 35 4.18 7.18 2.85
N TYR A 36 4.70 7.02 1.63
CA TYR A 36 4.07 6.25 0.57
C TYR A 36 3.86 4.78 1.01
N LEU A 37 4.92 4.13 1.47
CA LEU A 37 4.89 2.73 1.88
C LEU A 37 3.98 2.49 3.08
N ASN A 38 3.94 3.41 4.04
CA ASN A 38 3.03 3.28 5.18
C ASN A 38 1.56 3.33 4.71
N GLY A 39 1.23 4.28 3.82
CA GLY A 39 -0.11 4.36 3.24
C GLY A 39 -0.53 3.09 2.51
N ILE A 40 0.36 2.54 1.68
CA ILE A 40 0.12 1.27 0.98
C ILE A 40 -0.05 0.11 1.97
N ARG A 41 0.80 0.00 3.01
CA ARG A 41 0.68 -1.06 4.02
C ARG A 41 -0.67 -1.02 4.74
N GLN A 42 -1.14 0.17 5.13
CA GLN A 42 -2.45 0.31 5.76
C GLN A 42 -3.57 -0.07 4.80
N GLN A 43 -3.52 0.40 3.55
CA GLN A 43 -4.52 0.06 2.53
C GLN A 43 -4.57 -1.45 2.25
N VAL A 44 -3.43 -2.11 2.13
CA VAL A 44 -3.36 -3.57 1.93
C VAL A 44 -3.89 -4.30 3.16
N LYS A 45 -3.52 -3.86 4.37
CA LYS A 45 -4.03 -4.43 5.62
C LYS A 45 -5.56 -4.34 5.70
N SER A 46 -6.13 -3.16 5.44
CA SER A 46 -7.59 -2.98 5.47
C SER A 46 -8.31 -3.83 4.41
N GLN A 47 -7.72 -3.99 3.23
CA GLN A 47 -8.26 -4.90 2.21
C GLN A 47 -8.22 -6.36 2.66
N LEU A 48 -7.13 -6.79 3.31
CA LEU A 48 -7.01 -8.15 3.83
C LEU A 48 -8.01 -8.41 4.96
N GLU A 49 -8.17 -7.47 5.90
CA GLU A 49 -9.16 -7.56 6.99
C GLU A 49 -10.59 -7.61 6.44
N ALA A 50 -10.89 -6.85 5.38
CA ALA A 50 -12.19 -6.90 4.72
C ALA A 50 -12.46 -8.27 4.04
N ILE A 51 -11.43 -8.91 3.48
CA ILE A 51 -11.54 -10.24 2.86
C ILE A 51 -11.65 -11.34 3.94
N SER A 52 -10.97 -11.19 5.07
CA SER A 52 -10.95 -12.20 6.14
C SER A 52 -12.08 -12.05 7.17
N ALA A 53 -13.10 -11.24 6.90
CA ALA A 53 -14.23 -11.03 7.79
C ALA A 53 -15.15 -12.26 7.82
N HIS A 54 -14.64 -13.36 8.38
CA HIS A 54 -15.46 -14.49 8.78
C HIS A 54 -16.19 -14.14 10.08
N PRO A 55 -17.50 -14.42 10.18
CA PRO A 55 -18.19 -14.34 11.46
C PRO A 55 -17.50 -15.28 12.47
N PRO A 56 -17.44 -14.91 13.76
CA PRO A 56 -16.88 -15.77 14.80
C PRO A 56 -17.66 -17.11 14.81
N GLY A 57 -17.00 -18.19 14.41
CA GLY A 57 -17.59 -19.54 14.29
C GLY A 57 -17.53 -20.20 12.91
N CYS A 58 -17.08 -19.54 11.83
CA CYS A 58 -16.91 -20.21 10.53
C CYS A 58 -15.56 -20.93 10.42
N ASP A 59 -15.57 -22.27 10.40
CA ASP A 59 -14.40 -23.14 10.11
C ASP A 59 -14.37 -23.57 8.64
N CYS A 60 -14.60 -22.59 7.77
CA CYS A 60 -14.65 -22.77 6.33
C CYS A 60 -13.21 -22.64 5.77
N GLY A 61 -12.55 -23.76 5.48
CA GLY A 61 -11.16 -23.84 5.01
C GLY A 61 -10.88 -23.24 3.61
N LYS A 62 -9.74 -23.62 2.99
CA LYS A 62 -9.21 -23.00 1.75
C LYS A 62 -9.98 -23.30 0.47
N GLU A 63 -10.95 -24.21 0.50
CA GLU A 63 -11.80 -24.52 -0.64
C GLU A 63 -13.25 -24.31 -0.20
N HIS A 64 -13.90 -23.24 -0.69
CA HIS A 64 -15.18 -23.30 -1.40
C HIS A 64 -15.72 -21.89 -1.69
N HIS A 65 -16.15 -21.71 -2.94
CA HIS A 65 -16.86 -20.55 -3.46
C HIS A 65 -18.35 -20.64 -3.14
N HIS A 66 -18.98 -19.58 -2.64
CA HIS A 66 -20.40 -19.31 -2.89
C HIS A 66 -20.68 -17.80 -2.91
N ASN A 67 -21.02 -17.27 -4.10
CA ASN A 67 -21.79 -16.06 -4.40
C ASN A 67 -21.96 -14.96 -3.31
N GLY A 68 -20.92 -14.58 -2.59
CA GLY A 68 -20.90 -13.37 -1.76
C GLY A 68 -21.70 -13.41 -0.45
N GLU A 69 -22.25 -14.54 -0.01
CA GLU A 69 -22.96 -14.61 1.27
C GLU A 69 -22.51 -15.81 2.12
N CYS A 70 -21.77 -15.52 3.19
CA CYS A 70 -21.54 -16.45 4.29
C CYS A 70 -22.83 -16.53 5.11
N GLN A 71 -23.75 -17.40 4.70
CA GLN A 71 -24.97 -17.67 5.46
C GLN A 71 -24.62 -18.52 6.69
N LYS A 72 -25.20 -18.14 7.83
CA LYS A 72 -25.01 -18.69 9.18
C LYS A 72 -25.12 -20.21 9.26
#